data_AF-A0A2T0ML12-F1
#
_entry.id   AF-A0A2T0ML12-F1
#
_cell.length_a   1.000
_cell.length_b   1.000
_cell.length_c   1.000
_cell.angle_alpha   90.00
_cell.angle_beta   90.00
_cell.angle_gamma   90.00
#
_symmetry.space_group_name_H-M   'P 1'
#
loop_
_entity.id
_entity.type
_entity.pdbx_description
1 polymer ?
#
loop_
_entity_poly.entity_id
_entity_poly.type
_entity_poly.pdbx_seq_one_letter_code
_entity_poly.pdbx_strand_id
1 'polypeptide(L)' 'MAADDRLEDDELARRLREAHRRVRMLPAAEKERIARRYLAICDVAKRDPERAAVRLEAFLASLDDAFDTPRDEENTPGD' A
#
# COMPACT_ATOMS: atom_id res chain seq x y z
N MET A 1 -17.31 22.45 9.32
CA MET A 1 -15.97 22.05 8.87
C MET A 1 -15.35 20.90 9.68
N ALA A 2 -15.80 20.57 10.90
CA ALA A 2 -15.25 19.44 11.68
C ALA A 2 -15.87 18.05 11.39
N ALA A 3 -16.87 17.97 10.52
CA ALA A 3 -17.52 16.71 10.14
C ALA A 3 -16.82 16.04 8.96
N ASP A 4 -16.39 16.83 7.96
CA ASP A 4 -15.61 16.35 6.81
C ASP A 4 -14.30 15.70 7.25
N ASP A 5 -13.52 16.35 8.11
CA ASP A 5 -12.24 15.85 8.62
C ASP A 5 -12.34 14.43 9.23
N ARG A 6 -13.42 14.17 9.98
CA ARG A 6 -13.70 12.84 10.55
C ARG A 6 -14.09 11.80 9.52
N LEU A 7 -14.84 12.19 8.49
CA LEU A 7 -15.24 11.29 7.40
C LEU A 7 -14.03 10.93 6.54
N GLU A 8 -13.12 11.88 6.32
CA GLU A 8 -11.85 11.71 5.62
C GLU A 8 -10.91 10.77 6.39
N ASP A 9 -10.83 10.91 7.72
CA ASP A 9 -10.12 9.98 8.59
C ASP A 9 -10.71 8.56 8.56
N ASP A 10 -12.03 8.41 8.58
CA ASP A 10 -12.71 7.11 8.53
C ASP A 10 -12.48 6.39 7.19
N GLU A 11 -12.51 7.12 6.07
CA GLU A 11 -12.20 6.59 4.74
C GLU A 11 -10.72 6.17 4.66
N LEU A 12 -9.80 7.00 5.15
CA LEU A 12 -8.38 6.67 5.21
C LEU A 12 -8.14 5.41 6.06
N ALA A 13 -8.80 5.30 7.21
CA ALA A 13 -8.72 4.14 8.09
C ALA A 13 -9.23 2.86 7.40
N ARG A 14 -10.30 2.94 6.60
CA ARG A 14 -10.80 1.80 5.80
C ARG A 14 -9.77 1.38 4.76
N ARG A 15 -9.23 2.32 3.99
CA ARG A 15 -8.21 2.04 2.97
C ARG A 15 -6.93 1.44 3.56
N LEU A 16 -6.50 1.92 4.73
CA LEU A 16 -5.34 1.36 5.43
C LEU A 16 -5.58 -0.09 5.85
N ARG A 17 -6.78 -0.46 6.30
CA ARG A 17 -7.12 -1.85 6.63
C ARG A 17 -7.13 -2.75 5.40
N GLU A 18 -7.65 -2.26 4.27
CA GLU A 18 -7.65 -3.01 3.02
C GLU A 18 -6.22 -3.24 2.51
N ALA A 19 -5.39 -2.20 2.52
CA ALA A 19 -3.97 -2.32 2.22
C ALA A 19 -3.29 -3.35 3.14
N HIS A 20 -3.54 -3.30 4.45
CA HIS A 20 -3.01 -4.29 5.39
C HIS A 20 -3.42 -5.72 5.01
N ARG A 21 -4.68 -5.92 4.63
CA ARG A 21 -5.21 -7.23 4.23
C ARG A 21 -4.47 -7.78 3.01
N ARG A 22 -4.26 -6.96 1.99
CA ARG A 22 -3.46 -7.31 0.79
C ARG A 22 -2.01 -7.63 1.15
N VAL A 23 -1.39 -6.81 2.00
CA VAL A 23 -0.02 -7.06 2.47
C VAL A 23 0.11 -8.38 3.23
N ARG A 24 -0.92 -8.79 3.98
CA ARG A 24 -0.92 -10.09 4.67
C ARG A 24 -1.06 -11.29 3.73
N MET A 25 -1.64 -11.11 2.54
CA MET A 25 -1.80 -12.15 1.53
C MET A 25 -0.56 -12.30 0.64
N LEU A 26 0.41 -11.39 0.71
CA LEU A 26 1.67 -11.48 -0.03
C LEU A 26 2.53 -12.68 0.40
N PRO A 27 3.30 -13.27 -0.54
CA PRO A 27 4.35 -14.22 -0.21
C PRO A 27 5.44 -13.56 0.64
N ALA A 28 6.08 -14.35 1.51
CA ALA A 28 7.03 -13.84 2.52
C ALA A 28 8.19 -13.04 1.93
N ALA A 29 8.66 -13.39 0.73
CA ALA A 29 9.77 -12.73 0.03
C ALA A 29 9.50 -11.25 -0.25
N GLU A 30 8.28 -10.90 -0.66
CA GLU A 30 7.91 -9.51 -0.96
C GLU A 30 7.30 -8.80 0.25
N LYS A 31 6.64 -9.57 1.12
CA LYS A 31 5.94 -9.07 2.30
C LYS A 31 6.80 -8.17 3.18
N GLU A 32 8.08 -8.49 3.40
CA GLU A 32 8.92 -7.67 4.28
C GLU A 32 9.21 -6.28 3.69
N ARG A 33 9.56 -6.22 2.40
CA ARG A 33 9.78 -4.95 1.67
C ARG A 33 8.50 -4.11 1.65
N ILE A 34 7.38 -4.76 1.36
CA ILE A 34 6.08 -4.10 1.25
C ILE A 34 5.58 -3.63 2.63
N ALA A 35 5.75 -4.44 3.68
CA ALA A 35 5.36 -4.09 5.04
C ALA A 35 6.12 -2.86 5.56
N ARG A 36 7.43 -2.75 5.27
CA ARG A 36 8.21 -1.55 5.61
C ARG A 36 7.66 -0.30 4.92
N ARG A 37 7.30 -0.40 3.63
CA ARG A 37 6.69 0.71 2.87
C ARG A 37 5.31 1.08 3.42
N TYR A 38 4.51 0.09 3.79
CA TYR A 38 3.19 0.31 4.42
C TYR A 38 3.30 1.02 5.77
N LEU A 39 4.25 0.62 6.64
CA LEU A 39 4.47 1.28 7.92
C LEU A 39 4.85 2.77 7.76
N ALA A 40 5.67 3.10 6.76
CA ALA A 40 6.01 4.49 6.45
C ALA A 40 4.77 5.33 6.08
N ILE A 41 3.79 4.74 5.37
CA ILE A 41 2.52 5.40 5.05
C ILE A 41 1.68 5.61 6.30
N CYS A 42 1.62 4.63 7.20
CA CYS A 42 0.95 4.76 8.50
C CYS A 42 1.55 5.87 9.36
N ASP A 43 2.88 6.06 9.35
CA ASP A 43 3.51 7.16 10.08
C ASP A 43 3.22 8.53 9.45
N VAL A 44 3.11 8.62 8.12
CA VAL A 44 2.64 9.84 7.46
C VAL A 44 1.17 10.11 7.82
N ALA A 45 0.31 9.09 7.88
CA ALA A 45 -1.11 9.25 8.22
C ALA A 45 -1.33 9.88 9.60
N LYS A 46 -0.45 9.61 10.56
CA LYS A 46 -0.51 10.23 11.90
C LYS A 46 -0.18 11.72 11.91
N ARG A 47 0.49 12.23 10.87
CA ARG A 47 0.98 13.61 10.77
C ARG A 47 0.22 14.43 9.72
N ASP A 48 -0.13 13.78 8.62
CA ASP A 48 -0.66 14.35 7.38
C ASP A 48 -1.59 13.30 6.71
N PRO A 49 -2.87 13.24 7.11
CA PRO A 49 -3.81 12.25 6.58
C PRO A 49 -4.06 12.42 5.08
N GLU A 50 -4.17 13.66 4.58
CA GLU A 50 -4.34 13.96 3.15
C GLU A 50 -3.18 13.41 2.32
N ARG A 51 -1.94 13.68 2.75
CA ARG A 51 -0.74 13.21 2.06
C ARG A 51 -0.57 11.70 2.16
N ALA A 52 -1.04 11.10 3.25
CA ALA A 52 -1.07 9.66 3.41
C ALA A 52 -2.07 9.01 2.47
N ALA A 53 -3.25 9.61 2.25
CA ALA A 53 -4.25 9.11 1.31
C ALA A 53 -3.68 9.00 -0.11
N VAL A 54 -3.02 10.06 -0.60
CA VAL A 54 -2.37 10.06 -1.93
C VAL A 54 -1.27 9.00 -2.02
N ARG A 55 -0.43 8.87 -0.99
CA ARG A 55 0.62 7.84 -0.96
C ARG A 55 0.07 6.42 -0.88
N LEU A 56 -1.03 6.23 -0.16
CA LEU A 56 -1.70 4.96 -0.01
C LEU A 56 -2.31 4.51 -1.33
N GLU A 57 -2.94 5.43 -2.06
CA GLU A 57 -3.47 5.16 -3.39
C GLU A 57 -2.37 4.72 -4.37
N ALA A 58 -1.27 5.47 -4.44
CA ALA A 58 -0.11 5.09 -5.27
C ALA A 58 0.52 3.75 -4.84
N PHE A 59 0.52 3.46 -3.55
CA PHE A 59 1.00 2.18 -3.02
C PHE A 59 0.09 1.02 -3.42
N LEU A 60 -1.23 1.19 -3.35
CA LEU A 60 -2.20 0.20 -3.79
C LEU A 60 -2.11 -0.04 -5.30
N ALA A 61 -1.98 1.02 -6.11
CA ALA A 61 -1.77 0.88 -7.55
C ALA A 61 -0.47 0.12 -7.87
N SER A 62 0.62 0.41 -7.16
CA SER A 62 1.89 -0.31 -7.30
C SER A 62 1.82 -1.77 -6.84
N LEU A 63 0.93 -2.09 -5.89
CA LEU A 63 0.65 -3.47 -5.51
C LEU A 63 -0.07 -4.18 -6.64
N ASP A 64 -1.17 -3.59 -7.14
CA ASP A 64 -1.95 -4.14 -8.27
C ASP A 64 -1.05 -4.43 -9.47
N ASP A 65 -0.19 -3.49 -9.87
CA ASP A 65 0.76 -3.65 -10.98
C ASP A 65 1.75 -4.81 -10.77
N ALA A 66 2.24 -4.98 -9.54
CA ALA A 66 3.15 -6.08 -9.19
C ALA A 66 2.47 -7.46 -9.12
N PHE A 67 1.14 -7.49 -8.93
CA PHE A 67 0.35 -8.73 -8.93
C PHE A 67 -0.24 -9.06 -10.30
N ASP A 68 -0.59 -8.05 -11.09
CA ASP A 68 -1.22 -8.19 -12.41
C ASP A 68 -0.20 -8.48 -13.50
N THR A 69 1.05 -8.05 -13.32
CA THR A 69 2.15 -8.59 -14.09
C THR A 69 2.51 -9.98 -13.54
N PRO A 70 2.22 -11.09 -14.25
CA PRO A 70 2.94 -12.32 -13.97
C PRO A 70 4.41 -11.98 -14.18
N ARG A 71 5.17 -11.94 -13.09
CA ARG A 71 6.63 -11.88 -13.13
C ARG A 71 7.13 -13.20 -13.72
N ASP A 72 6.93 -13.35 -15.02
CA ASP A 72 7.63 -14.27 -15.91
C ASP A 72 9.04 -13.69 -16.09
N GLU A 73 9.80 -13.67 -15.00
CA GLU A 73 11.23 -13.36 -15.00
C GLU A 73 12.04 -14.67 -15.01
N GLU A 74 11.48 -15.73 -15.60
CA GLU A 74 12.30 -16.75 -16.26
C GLU A 74 12.81 -16.15 -17.57
N ASN A 75 13.80 -15.28 -17.49
CA ASN A 75 14.72 -15.11 -18.60
C ASN A 75 16.12 -15.02 -18.01
N THR A 76 16.72 -16.20 -17.92
CA THR A 76 18.17 -16.36 -17.99
C THR A 76 18.54 -16.15 -19.46
N PRO A 77 19.21 -15.06 -19.87
CA PRO A 77 20.02 -15.16 -21.07
C PRO A 77 21.35 -15.78 -20.63
N GLY A 78 21.43 -17.10 -20.77
CA GLY A 78 22.71 -17.76 -20.98
C GLY A 78 23.12 -17.50 -22.43
N ASP A 79 24.28 -16.87 -22.60
CA ASP A 79 25.34 -17.24 -23.55
C ASP A 79 26.61 -16.44 -23.20
#